data_AF-A0A7S0NGA2-F1
#
_entry.id   AF-A0A7S0NGA2-F1
#
_cell.length_a   1.000
_cell.length_b   1.000
_cell.length_c   1.000
_cell.angle_alpha   90.00
_cell.angle_beta   90.00
_cell.angle_gamma   90.00
#
_symmetry.space_group_name_H-M   'P 1'
#
loop_
_entity.id
_entity.type
_entity.pdbx_description
1 polymer ?
#
loop_
_entity_poly.entity_id
_entity_poly.type
_entity_poly.pdbx_seq_one_letter_code
_entity_poly.pdbx_strand_id
1 'polypeptide(L)'
;MAGKMQLLRPSHARSLMEVAQSTGPGWFMTTAVPTLISVLVIVGVNLASEFSTVAAAIATAPTGTPVSIWVMVQQNPQKKGTILVEYTNNVVKGVLATLAFALGCNMTARSGYDMWPVLVVGYLTWFLAWSILSRL
;
A
#
# COMPACT_ATOMS: atom_id res chain seq x y z
N MET A 1 -26.72 -54.54 3.80
CA MET A 1 -25.79 -53.45 4.14
C MET A 1 -25.51 -52.66 2.87
N ALA A 2 -26.31 -51.62 2.60
CA ALA A 2 -26.20 -50.81 1.38
C ALA A 2 -25.50 -49.48 1.72
N GLY A 3 -24.27 -49.32 1.21
CA GLY A 3 -23.45 -48.13 1.42
C GLY A 3 -24.04 -46.91 0.73
N LYS A 4 -24.28 -45.85 1.51
CA LYS A 4 -24.65 -44.54 0.99
C LYS A 4 -23.47 -43.97 0.20
N MET A 5 -23.51 -44.08 -1.12
CA MET A 5 -22.74 -43.21 -2.01
C MET A 5 -23.34 -41.81 -1.92
N GLN A 6 -22.74 -41.02 -1.04
CA GLN A 6 -23.04 -39.60 -0.86
C GLN A 6 -22.48 -38.85 -2.06
N LEU A 7 -23.33 -38.67 -3.08
CA LEU A 7 -23.09 -37.82 -4.25
C LEU A 7 -22.60 -36.45 -3.78
N LEU A 8 -21.32 -36.16 -4.05
CA LEU A 8 -20.70 -34.86 -3.86
C LEU A 8 -21.54 -33.81 -4.61
N ARG A 9 -22.14 -32.89 -3.86
CA ARG A 9 -22.97 -31.82 -4.42
C ARG A 9 -22.10 -30.95 -5.35
N PRO A 10 -22.58 -30.66 -6.58
CA PRO A 10 -21.80 -29.94 -7.61
C PRO A 10 -21.40 -28.51 -7.24
N SER A 11 -21.95 -27.95 -6.15
CA SER A 11 -21.58 -26.62 -5.65
C SER A 11 -20.18 -26.55 -5.05
N HIS A 12 -19.70 -27.62 -4.41
CA HIS A 12 -18.36 -27.64 -3.80
C HIS A 12 -17.26 -27.88 -4.84
N ALA A 13 -17.56 -28.61 -5.92
CA ALA A 13 -16.62 -28.79 -7.02
C ALA A 13 -16.36 -27.47 -7.76
N ARG A 14 -17.40 -26.63 -7.93
CA ARG A 14 -17.26 -25.30 -8.55
C ARG A 14 -16.41 -24.34 -7.72
N SER A 15 -16.61 -24.26 -6.40
CA SER A 15 -15.82 -23.37 -5.55
C SER A 15 -14.34 -23.76 -5.53
N LEU A 16 -14.03 -25.06 -5.53
CA LEU A 16 -12.66 -25.54 -5.62
C LEU A 16 -12.03 -25.28 -6.99
N MET A 17 -12.80 -25.38 -8.08
CA MET A 17 -12.32 -25.02 -9.43
C MET A 17 -12.08 -23.52 -9.58
N GLU A 18 -12.89 -22.67 -8.96
CA GLU A 18 -12.75 -21.22 -8.97
C GLU A 18 -11.51 -20.77 -8.18
N VAL A 19 -11.22 -21.40 -7.04
CA VAL A 19 -9.98 -21.21 -6.26
C VAL A 19 -8.74 -21.74 -6.99
N ALA A 20 -8.86 -22.86 -7.70
CA ALA A 20 -7.78 -23.42 -8.52
C ALA A 20 -7.50 -22.58 -9.79
N GLN A 21 -8.48 -21.86 -10.33
CA GLN A 21 -8.29 -20.94 -11.46
C GLN A 21 -7.75 -19.57 -11.03
N SER A 22 -8.00 -19.12 -9.80
CA SER A 22 -7.42 -17.86 -9.29
C SER A 22 -5.93 -17.95 -8.96
N THR A 23 -5.35 -19.16 -8.97
CA THR A 23 -3.92 -19.43 -8.75
C THR A 23 -3.15 -19.64 -10.07
N GLY A 24 -3.69 -19.16 -11.19
CA GLY A 24 -2.97 -19.10 -12.47
C GLY A 24 -1.78 -18.12 -12.45
N PRO A 25 -0.85 -18.21 -13.43
CA PRO A 25 0.43 -17.47 -13.47
C PRO A 25 0.34 -15.93 -13.37
N GLY A 26 -0.85 -15.35 -13.42
CA GLY A 26 -1.09 -13.92 -13.21
C GLY A 26 -0.79 -13.42 -11.79
N TRP A 27 -0.90 -14.28 -10.75
CA TRP A 27 -0.69 -13.84 -9.36
C TRP A 27 0.77 -13.42 -9.07
N PHE A 28 1.75 -14.04 -9.73
CA PHE A 28 3.16 -13.67 -9.62
C PHE A 28 3.41 -12.26 -10.17
N MET A 29 2.79 -11.91 -11.30
CA MET A 29 2.92 -10.61 -11.95
C MET A 29 2.18 -9.49 -11.20
N THR A 30 1.08 -9.80 -10.53
CA THR A 30 0.24 -8.80 -9.83
C THR A 30 0.61 -8.62 -8.36
N THR A 31 1.29 -9.59 -7.73
CA THR A 31 1.60 -9.55 -6.29
C THR A 31 3.08 -9.74 -6.01
N ALA A 32 3.72 -10.81 -6.51
CA ALA A 32 5.10 -11.12 -6.14
C ALA A 32 6.12 -10.13 -6.72
N VAL A 33 5.98 -9.75 -8.00
CA VAL A 33 6.89 -8.82 -8.69
C VAL A 33 6.89 -7.43 -8.03
N PRO A 34 5.75 -6.76 -7.80
CA PRO A 34 5.76 -5.45 -7.15
C PRO A 34 6.30 -5.47 -5.71
N THR A 35 6.00 -6.51 -4.94
CA THR A 35 6.53 -6.67 -3.57
C THR A 35 8.06 -6.81 -3.58
N LEU A 36 8.62 -7.64 -4.46
CA LEU A 36 10.07 -7.80 -4.60
C LEU A 36 10.75 -6.48 -5.00
N ILE A 37 10.14 -5.71 -5.90
CA ILE A 37 10.64 -4.38 -6.30
C ILE A 37 10.60 -3.42 -5.10
N SER A 38 9.49 -3.36 -4.35
CA SER A 38 9.40 -2.50 -3.16
C SER A 38 10.46 -2.87 -2.11
N VAL A 39 10.69 -4.16 -1.85
CA VAL A 39 11.73 -4.62 -0.90
C VAL A 39 13.11 -4.22 -1.39
N LEU A 40 13.44 -4.45 -2.67
CA LEU A 40 14.74 -4.06 -3.24
C LEU A 40 14.97 -2.56 -3.18
N VAL A 41 13.94 -1.76 -3.47
CA VAL A 41 14.05 -0.30 -3.37
C VAL A 41 14.29 0.12 -1.92
N ILE A 42 13.54 -0.41 -0.95
CA ILE A 42 13.71 -0.12 0.49
C ILE A 42 15.11 -0.53 0.98
N VAL A 43 15.63 -1.68 0.53
CA VAL A 43 16.97 -2.14 0.90
C VAL A 43 18.07 -1.27 0.28
N GLY A 44 17.98 -0.93 -1.01
CA GLY A 44 18.95 -0.06 -1.68
C GLY A 44 18.99 1.35 -1.09
N VAL A 45 17.83 1.86 -0.69
CA VAL A 45 17.62 3.08 0.09
C VAL A 45 18.37 3.04 1.43
N ASN A 46 18.22 1.93 2.17
CA ASN A 46 18.82 1.78 3.50
C ASN A 46 20.36 1.69 3.44
N LEU A 47 20.91 1.08 2.39
CA LEU A 47 22.36 0.97 2.19
C LEU A 47 23.04 2.32 1.87
N ALA A 48 22.30 3.35 1.49
CA ALA A 48 22.83 4.68 1.16
C ALA A 48 22.76 5.69 2.33
N SER A 49 22.44 5.24 3.53
CA SER A 49 22.01 6.08 4.66
C SER A 49 23.12 6.68 5.55
N GLU A 50 24.28 7.05 5.00
CA GLU A 50 25.37 7.68 5.77
C GLU A 50 25.22 9.20 6.01
N PHE A 51 24.19 9.87 5.46
CA PHE A 51 23.99 11.31 5.63
C PHE A 51 22.57 11.66 6.07
N SER A 52 22.45 12.47 7.14
CA SER A 52 21.16 12.86 7.78
C SER A 52 20.10 13.38 6.79
N THR A 53 20.49 14.20 5.82
CA THR A 53 19.58 14.74 4.79
C THR A 53 19.18 13.69 3.74
N VAL A 54 20.11 12.81 3.39
CA VAL A 54 19.89 11.74 2.40
C VAL A 54 18.95 10.69 3.01
N ALA A 55 19.15 10.29 4.27
CA ALA A 55 18.26 9.39 4.98
C ALA A 55 16.82 9.93 5.06
N ALA A 56 16.64 11.23 5.30
CA ALA A 56 15.32 11.86 5.31
C ALA A 56 14.66 11.86 3.91
N ALA A 57 15.40 12.26 2.87
CA ALA A 57 14.89 12.26 1.50
C ALA A 57 14.50 10.84 1.04
N ILE A 58 15.34 9.88 1.39
CA ILE A 58 15.14 8.47 1.13
C ILE A 58 13.92 7.90 1.88
N ALA A 59 13.73 8.27 3.15
CA ALA A 59 12.56 7.86 3.93
C ALA A 59 11.25 8.38 3.32
N THR A 60 11.30 9.48 2.56
CA THR A 60 10.15 10.04 1.83
C THR A 60 10.04 9.57 0.38
N ALA A 61 10.96 8.72 -0.10
CA ALA A 61 10.94 8.26 -1.48
C ALA A 61 9.63 7.48 -1.77
N PRO A 62 8.93 7.78 -2.88
CA PRO A 62 7.69 7.10 -3.22
C PRO A 62 7.98 5.71 -3.79
N THR A 63 8.18 4.72 -2.92
CA THR A 63 8.46 3.33 -3.33
C THR A 63 7.17 2.54 -3.59
N GLY A 64 6.14 2.76 -2.77
CA GLY A 64 4.84 2.10 -2.90
C GLY A 64 3.97 2.67 -4.03
N THR A 65 4.08 3.98 -4.30
CA THR A 65 3.21 4.68 -5.24
C THR A 65 3.30 4.17 -6.69
N PRO A 66 4.50 3.99 -7.29
CA PRO A 66 4.58 3.49 -8.67
C PRO A 66 4.04 2.06 -8.79
N VAL A 67 4.32 1.23 -7.79
CA VAL A 67 3.83 -0.15 -7.69
C VAL A 67 2.31 -0.20 -7.58
N SER A 68 1.72 0.63 -6.73
CA SER A 68 0.27 0.61 -6.53
C SER A 68 -0.49 1.16 -7.74
N ILE A 69 0.07 2.16 -8.43
CA ILE A 69 -0.44 2.63 -9.73
C ILE A 69 -0.45 1.49 -10.75
N TRP A 70 0.67 0.76 -10.87
CA TRP A 70 0.79 -0.37 -11.80
C TRP A 70 -0.28 -1.44 -11.53
N VAL A 71 -0.42 -1.87 -10.28
CA VAL A 71 -1.40 -2.88 -9.88
C VAL A 71 -2.82 -2.41 -10.19
N MET A 72 -3.16 -1.17 -9.86
CA MET A 72 -4.50 -0.61 -10.08
C MET A 72 -4.87 -0.55 -11.58
N VAL A 73 -3.94 -0.10 -12.42
CA VAL A 73 -4.15 -0.05 -13.88
C VAL A 73 -4.32 -1.46 -14.46
N GLN A 74 -3.54 -2.43 -13.99
CA GLN A 74 -3.61 -3.82 -14.45
C GLN A 74 -4.92 -4.51 -14.04
N GLN A 75 -5.45 -4.17 -12.86
CA GLN A 75 -6.75 -4.67 -12.40
C GLN A 75 -7.93 -4.10 -13.19
N ASN A 76 -7.75 -2.98 -13.90
CA ASN A 76 -8.83 -2.28 -14.60
C ASN A 76 -8.47 -1.90 -16.05
N PRO A 77 -8.23 -2.89 -16.93
CA PRO A 77 -7.66 -2.65 -18.26
C PRO A 77 -8.56 -1.86 -19.21
N GLN A 78 -9.87 -1.79 -18.94
CA GLN A 78 -10.86 -1.09 -19.80
C GLN A 78 -11.04 0.40 -19.45
N LYS A 79 -10.51 0.86 -18.30
CA LYS A 79 -10.72 2.23 -17.79
C LYS A 79 -9.43 2.92 -17.34
N LYS A 80 -8.30 2.55 -17.95
CA LYS A 80 -6.94 2.95 -17.53
C LYS A 80 -6.79 4.45 -17.28
N GLY A 81 -7.28 5.30 -18.19
CA GLY A 81 -7.14 6.76 -18.10
C GLY A 81 -7.89 7.36 -16.91
N THR A 82 -9.18 7.05 -16.77
CA THR A 82 -10.02 7.57 -15.68
C THR A 82 -9.50 7.12 -14.31
N ILE A 83 -9.13 5.85 -14.21
CA ILE A 83 -8.62 5.24 -12.97
C ILE A 83 -7.26 5.80 -12.59
N LEU A 84 -6.39 6.08 -13.55
CA LEU A 84 -5.09 6.67 -13.28
C LEU A 84 -5.26 8.06 -12.65
N VAL A 85 -6.16 8.89 -13.20
CA VAL A 85 -6.43 10.24 -12.68
C VAL A 85 -7.07 10.19 -11.28
N GLU A 86 -8.05 9.33 -11.07
CA GLU A 86 -8.69 9.17 -9.77
C GLU A 86 -7.70 8.68 -8.71
N TYR A 87 -6.86 7.71 -9.07
CA TYR A 87 -5.86 7.16 -8.18
C TYR A 87 -4.76 8.18 -7.85
N THR A 88 -4.22 8.90 -8.84
CA THR A 88 -3.20 9.92 -8.59
C THR A 88 -3.74 11.08 -7.77
N ASN A 89 -5.00 11.48 -7.95
CA ASN A 89 -5.66 12.46 -7.09
C ASN A 89 -5.70 11.98 -5.62
N ASN A 90 -6.03 10.71 -5.38
CA ASN A 90 -6.00 10.13 -4.03
C ASN A 90 -4.59 10.01 -3.46
N VAL A 91 -3.58 9.72 -4.30
CA VAL A 91 -2.17 9.74 -3.90
C VAL A 91 -1.75 11.13 -3.43
N VAL A 92 -2.15 12.20 -4.15
CA VAL A 92 -1.85 13.58 -3.74
C VAL A 92 -2.43 13.88 -2.36
N LYS A 93 -3.69 13.49 -2.11
CA LYS A 93 -4.31 13.61 -0.78
C LYS A 93 -3.52 12.84 0.29
N GLY A 94 -3.06 11.63 -0.03
CA GLY A 94 -2.21 10.84 0.85
C GLY A 94 -0.88 11.52 1.19
N VAL A 95 -0.21 12.11 0.20
CA VAL A 95 1.04 12.86 0.40
C VAL A 95 0.82 14.10 1.28
N LEU A 96 -0.28 14.83 1.09
CA LEU A 96 -0.63 15.96 1.96
C LEU A 96 -0.88 15.52 3.41
N ALA A 97 -1.53 14.37 3.63
CA ALA A 97 -1.67 13.80 4.97
C ALA A 97 -0.30 13.42 5.57
N THR A 98 0.61 12.84 4.78
CA THR A 98 1.99 12.53 5.21
C THR A 98 2.81 13.78 5.52
N LEU A 99 2.59 14.88 4.81
CA LEU A 99 3.17 16.17 5.17
C LEU A 99 2.68 16.63 6.55
N ALA A 100 1.37 16.50 6.82
CA ALA A 100 0.79 16.83 8.12
C ALA A 100 1.37 15.97 9.25
N PHE A 101 1.60 14.67 9.00
CA PHE A 101 2.34 13.79 9.92
C PHE A 101 3.72 14.37 10.26
N ALA A 102 4.52 14.69 9.24
CA ALA A 102 5.89 15.17 9.42
C ALA A 102 5.92 16.51 10.18
N LEU A 103 4.96 17.40 9.91
CA LEU A 103 4.79 18.65 10.65
C LEU A 103 4.44 18.41 12.12
N GLY A 104 3.49 17.50 12.40
CA GLY A 104 3.12 17.11 13.76
C GLY A 104 4.33 16.55 14.52
N CYS A 105 5.07 15.62 13.92
CA CYS A 105 6.31 15.08 14.49
C CYS A 105 7.35 16.18 14.76
N ASN A 106 7.57 17.08 13.79
CA ASN A 106 8.54 18.18 13.93
C ASN A 106 8.17 19.11 15.09
N MET A 107 6.91 19.52 15.19
CA MET A 107 6.43 20.38 16.26
C MET A 107 6.60 19.72 17.64
N THR A 108 6.20 18.45 17.78
CA THR A 108 6.35 17.71 19.04
C THR A 108 7.82 17.47 19.40
N ALA A 109 8.66 17.15 18.42
CA ALA A 109 10.10 16.97 18.66
C ALA A 109 10.76 18.28 19.09
N ARG A 110 10.37 19.42 18.51
CA ARG A 110 10.86 20.75 18.91
C ARG A 110 10.42 21.15 20.32
N SER A 111 9.35 20.57 20.85
CA SER A 111 8.93 20.74 22.24
C SER A 111 9.72 19.89 23.23
N GLY A 112 10.71 19.09 22.77
CA GLY A 112 11.60 18.30 23.62
C GLY A 112 11.04 16.96 24.07
N TYR A 113 9.96 16.47 23.47
CA TYR A 113 9.42 15.15 23.75
C TYR A 113 10.27 14.04 23.12
N ASP A 114 10.27 12.87 23.76
CA ASP A 114 10.90 11.65 23.25
C ASP A 114 10.20 11.08 22.01
N MET A 115 10.84 10.10 21.38
CA MET A 115 10.39 9.44 20.14
C MET A 115 8.92 8.98 20.17
N TRP A 116 8.48 8.32 21.23
CA TRP A 116 7.14 7.72 21.28
C TRP A 116 6.00 8.76 21.23
N PRO A 117 6.01 9.81 22.07
CA PRO A 117 5.06 10.92 21.92
C PRO A 117 5.08 11.58 20.54
N VAL A 118 6.27 11.78 19.95
CA VAL A 118 6.44 12.37 18.61
C VAL A 118 5.71 11.55 17.54
N LEU A 119 5.82 10.23 17.59
CA LEU A 119 5.14 9.33 16.65
C LEU A 119 3.62 9.33 16.87
N VAL A 120 3.16 9.31 18.13
CA VAL A 120 1.73 9.33 18.45
C VAL A 120 1.07 10.60 17.90
N VAL A 121 1.66 11.78 18.15
CA VAL A 121 1.14 13.04 17.63
C VAL A 121 1.16 13.05 16.10
N GLY A 122 2.26 12.62 15.48
CA GLY A 122 2.34 12.51 14.02
C GLY A 122 1.20 11.69 13.43
N TYR A 123 0.93 10.49 13.95
CA TYR A 123 -0.14 9.63 13.45
C TYR A 123 -1.54 10.21 13.68
N LEU A 124 -1.76 10.90 14.80
CA LEU A 124 -3.02 11.61 15.04
C LEU A 124 -3.23 12.74 14.04
N THR A 125 -2.21 13.55 13.78
CA THR A 125 -2.26 14.63 12.79
C THR A 125 -2.49 14.07 11.38
N TRP A 126 -1.80 12.99 11.02
CA TRP A 126 -2.00 12.28 9.76
C TRP A 126 -3.44 11.82 9.57
N PHE A 127 -3.99 11.13 10.57
CA PHE A 127 -5.33 10.55 10.51
C PHE A 127 -6.40 11.63 10.37
N LEU A 128 -6.26 12.74 11.10
CA LEU A 128 -7.13 13.90 10.98
C LEU A 128 -7.05 14.54 9.58
N ALA A 129 -5.83 14.76 9.07
CA ALA A 129 -5.63 15.32 7.74
C ALA A 129 -6.25 14.43 6.66
N TRP A 130 -6.02 13.11 6.72
CA TRP A 130 -6.61 12.15 5.81
C TRP A 130 -8.15 12.17 5.87
N SER A 131 -8.72 12.15 7.07
CA SER A 131 -10.18 12.16 7.27
C SER A 131 -10.86 13.41 6.71
N ILE A 132 -10.17 14.54 6.71
CA ILE A 132 -10.64 15.79 6.10
C ILE A 132 -10.48 15.72 4.57
N LEU A 133 -9.29 15.37 4.08
CA LEU A 133 -8.97 15.32 2.65
C LEU A 133 -9.77 14.26 1.89
N SER A 134 -10.12 13.14 2.53
CA SER A 134 -10.92 12.08 1.91
C SER A 134 -12.38 12.49 1.66
N ARG A 135 -12.83 13.60 2.25
CA ARG A 135 -14.20 14.14 2.10
C ARG A 135 -14.30 15.27 1.06
N LEU A 136 -13.16 15.81 0.63
CA LEU A 136 -13.05 16.82 -0.43
C LEU A 136 -12.97 16.15 -1.81
#